data_AF-A0A7V9RGB2-F1
#
_entry.id   AF-A0A7V9RGB2-F1
#
_cell.length_a   1.000
_cell.length_b   1.000
_cell.length_c   1.000
_cell.angle_alpha   90.00
_cell.angle_beta   90.00
_cell.angle_gamma   90.00
#
_symmetry.space_group_name_H-M   'P 1'
#
loop_
_entity.id
_entity.type
_entity.pdbx_description
1 polymer ?
#
loop_
_entity_poly.entity_id
_entity_poly.type
_entity_poly.pdbx_seq_one_letter_code
_entity_poly.pdbx_strand_id
1 'polypeptide(L)'
;MSELIAGIAWTPAMRARVYPSRRIANPAMLAAHLSRSKLTHPIDPQAARALARYPVFHRVEQVKHAGARNPPTWRSAVEVAVARAGSTPQGPLDIDVEAATVSLQLLPLYAAMPYWLSGGGLPFALRTLIRCHGIVNADRTRIGGGAWVVETRSHSVEHPSNHADAWTLLRGMLAEAIEPVYDECHGIADEARLAVRRGKPGEQGLLLMLAFAFPDEPEWAKAAAKPALALTEGFTELFVQALARYTVVAPVDVAVELLTRVPNTAVEADDLLSALAHHGAAGGVKIYEAALAHTATNDARRKLWGTDLLAVRTDDAAKAFARLARRTRTFATLANKHRLLMLRPAKPA
;
A
#
# COMPACT_ATOMS: atom_id res chain seq x y z
N MET A 1 19.37 5.30 -11.94
CA MET A 1 19.36 3.85 -11.61
C MET A 1 20.74 3.24 -11.35
N SER A 2 21.86 3.93 -11.66
CA SER A 2 23.23 3.36 -11.61
C SER A 2 23.89 3.34 -10.23
N GLU A 3 23.29 3.96 -9.22
CA GLU A 3 23.80 3.94 -7.83
C GLU A 3 22.74 3.43 -6.83
N LEU A 4 21.87 2.51 -7.23
CA LEU A 4 20.87 1.94 -6.31
C LEU A 4 21.54 0.99 -5.31
N ILE A 5 22.03 1.62 -4.23
CA ILE A 5 22.54 1.07 -2.97
C ILE A 5 23.70 0.09 -3.19
N ALA A 6 24.91 0.56 -2.87
CA ALA A 6 26.11 -0.28 -2.82
C ALA A 6 25.82 -1.60 -2.08
N GLY A 7 26.23 -2.72 -2.68
CA GLY A 7 26.07 -4.05 -2.09
C GLY A 7 24.76 -4.78 -2.41
N ILE A 8 23.95 -4.36 -3.40
CA ILE A 8 22.81 -5.14 -3.89
C ILE A 8 22.96 -5.49 -5.38
N ALA A 9 22.95 -6.78 -5.72
CA ALA A 9 22.99 -7.29 -7.08
C ALA A 9 21.58 -7.38 -7.69
N TRP A 10 21.00 -6.23 -8.02
CA TRP A 10 19.66 -6.13 -8.58
C TRP A 10 19.51 -6.80 -9.95
N THR A 11 18.68 -7.84 -10.03
CA THR A 11 18.24 -8.42 -11.32
C THR A 11 17.12 -7.58 -11.95
N PRO A 12 16.90 -7.65 -13.28
CA PRO A 12 15.76 -6.99 -13.91
C PRO A 12 14.42 -7.40 -13.29
N ALA A 13 14.24 -8.68 -12.95
CA ALA A 13 13.04 -9.20 -12.32
C ALA A 13 12.80 -8.62 -10.91
N MET A 14 13.86 -8.42 -10.12
CA MET A 14 13.75 -7.75 -8.82
C MET A 14 13.42 -6.27 -8.99
N ARG A 15 14.09 -5.58 -9.91
CA ARG A 15 13.83 -4.16 -10.18
C ARG A 15 12.38 -3.93 -10.59
N ALA A 16 11.80 -4.81 -11.40
CA ALA A 16 10.41 -4.72 -11.85
C ALA A 16 9.35 -4.85 -10.73
N ARG A 17 9.75 -5.28 -9.52
CA ARG A 17 8.87 -5.53 -8.37
C ARG A 17 8.98 -4.48 -7.26
N VAL A 18 9.90 -3.52 -7.38
CA VAL A 18 10.08 -2.43 -6.39
C VAL A 18 8.97 -1.40 -6.56
N TYR A 19 8.33 -0.97 -5.47
CA TYR A 19 7.33 0.09 -5.54
C TYR A 19 7.94 1.39 -6.06
N PRO A 20 7.28 2.05 -7.03
CA PRO A 20 7.76 3.31 -7.60
C PRO A 20 7.85 4.42 -6.53
N SER A 21 8.81 5.33 -6.68
CA SER A 21 8.93 6.60 -5.96
C SER A 21 9.53 7.67 -6.88
N ARG A 22 9.57 8.95 -6.47
CA ARG A 22 10.20 9.99 -7.29
C ARG A 22 11.68 9.72 -7.51
N ARG A 23 12.36 9.13 -6.52
CA ARG A 23 13.76 8.67 -6.63
C ARG A 23 13.92 7.42 -7.49
N ILE A 24 12.90 6.57 -7.55
CA ILE A 24 12.94 5.28 -8.23
C ILE A 24 11.66 5.12 -9.04
N ALA A 25 11.57 5.81 -10.18
CA ALA A 25 10.48 5.60 -11.12
C ALA A 25 10.52 4.13 -11.58
N ASN A 26 9.43 3.38 -11.36
CA ASN A 26 9.31 1.99 -11.77
C ASN A 26 8.05 1.77 -12.63
N PRO A 27 8.11 2.08 -13.93
CA PRO A 27 6.97 1.96 -14.81
C PRO A 27 6.53 0.51 -15.00
N ALA A 28 7.42 -0.48 -14.82
CA ALA A 28 7.06 -1.89 -14.93
C ALA A 28 6.10 -2.33 -13.82
N MET A 29 6.33 -1.86 -12.59
CA MET A 29 5.45 -2.15 -11.45
C MET A 29 4.09 -1.47 -11.61
N LEU A 30 4.08 -0.21 -12.10
CA LEU A 30 2.86 0.53 -12.42
C LEU A 30 2.06 -0.18 -13.53
N ALA A 31 2.73 -0.58 -14.62
CA ALA A 31 2.12 -1.34 -15.71
C ALA A 31 1.56 -2.68 -15.23
N ALA A 32 2.29 -3.41 -14.38
CA ALA A 32 1.84 -4.67 -13.80
C ALA A 32 0.61 -4.50 -12.88
N HIS A 33 0.48 -3.35 -12.20
CA HIS A 33 -0.72 -3.04 -11.42
C HIS A 33 -1.90 -2.73 -12.34
N LEU A 34 -1.71 -1.87 -13.34
CA LEU A 34 -2.77 -1.49 -14.28
C LEU A 34 -3.26 -2.68 -15.13
N SER A 35 -2.37 -3.59 -15.52
CA SER A 35 -2.72 -4.76 -16.33
C SER A 35 -3.69 -5.71 -15.62
N ARG A 36 -3.69 -5.73 -14.28
CA ARG A 36 -4.66 -6.50 -13.48
C ARG A 36 -6.10 -6.06 -13.74
N SER A 37 -6.30 -4.76 -14.01
CA SER A 37 -7.58 -4.17 -14.39
C SER A 37 -7.74 -4.02 -15.91
N LYS A 38 -6.89 -4.66 -16.72
CA LYS A 38 -6.83 -4.51 -18.19
C LYS A 38 -6.65 -3.06 -18.66
N LEU A 39 -6.01 -2.23 -17.83
CA LEU A 39 -5.65 -0.86 -18.17
C LEU A 39 -4.18 -0.76 -18.55
N THR A 40 -3.83 0.36 -19.17
CA THR A 40 -2.45 0.73 -19.51
C THR A 40 -2.15 2.14 -18.98
N HIS A 41 -0.87 2.51 -18.96
CA HIS A 41 -0.42 3.87 -18.69
C HIS A 41 0.04 4.51 -20.01
N PRO A 42 -0.45 5.72 -20.38
CA PRO A 42 -1.43 6.54 -19.67
C PRO A 42 -2.83 5.91 -19.64
N ILE A 43 -3.59 6.19 -18.58
CA ILE A 43 -4.92 5.60 -18.35
C ILE A 43 -5.94 6.22 -19.30
N ASP A 44 -6.53 5.42 -20.19
CA ASP A 44 -7.66 5.84 -21.02
C ASP A 44 -8.91 6.11 -20.16
N PRO A 45 -9.47 7.35 -20.18
CA PRO A 45 -10.69 7.67 -19.46
C PRO A 45 -11.89 6.79 -19.83
N GLN A 46 -12.01 6.35 -21.09
CA GLN A 46 -13.13 5.50 -21.51
C GLN A 46 -13.01 4.09 -20.92
N ALA A 47 -11.82 3.48 -20.99
CA ALA A 47 -11.55 2.19 -20.35
C ALA A 47 -11.72 2.26 -18.82
N ALA A 48 -11.21 3.31 -18.17
CA ALA A 48 -11.39 3.51 -16.73
C ALA A 48 -12.87 3.68 -16.36
N ARG A 49 -13.63 4.44 -17.15
CA ARG A 49 -15.08 4.59 -17.00
C ARG A 49 -15.81 3.26 -17.14
N ALA A 50 -15.37 2.38 -18.04
CA ALA A 50 -15.97 1.06 -18.22
C ALA A 50 -15.77 0.16 -16.98
N LEU A 51 -14.62 0.25 -16.30
CA LEU A 51 -14.42 -0.44 -15.01
C LEU A 51 -15.32 0.13 -13.92
N ALA A 52 -15.50 1.45 -13.88
CA ALA A 52 -16.39 2.09 -12.91
C ALA A 52 -17.88 1.75 -13.13
N ARG A 53 -18.26 1.15 -14.26
CA ARG A 53 -19.61 0.64 -14.52
C ARG A 53 -19.86 -0.77 -13.94
N TYR A 54 -18.91 -1.32 -13.19
CA TYR A 54 -19.04 -2.68 -12.66
C TYR A 54 -20.25 -2.79 -11.71
N PRO A 55 -21.15 -3.77 -11.92
CA PRO A 55 -22.38 -3.90 -11.15
C PRO A 55 -22.07 -4.49 -9.76
N VAL A 56 -21.87 -3.63 -8.75
CA VAL A 56 -21.94 -4.08 -7.35
C VAL A 56 -23.39 -3.95 -6.88
N PHE A 57 -24.18 -4.97 -7.20
CA PHE A 57 -25.51 -5.16 -6.61
C PHE A 57 -25.37 -6.08 -5.40
N HIS A 58 -25.79 -5.60 -4.23
CA HIS A 58 -26.54 -6.36 -3.20
C HIS A 58 -26.76 -5.59 -1.89
N ARG A 59 -26.64 -4.25 -1.83
CA ARG A 59 -26.83 -3.52 -0.55
C ARG A 59 -27.47 -2.13 -0.61
N VAL A 60 -28.07 -1.68 -1.71
CA VAL A 60 -28.62 -0.29 -1.79
C VAL A 60 -29.59 0.03 -0.64
N GLU A 61 -30.49 -0.89 -0.29
CA GLU A 61 -31.42 -0.70 0.84
C GLU A 61 -30.71 -0.74 2.20
N GLN A 62 -29.70 -1.61 2.40
CA GLN A 62 -28.88 -1.61 3.62
C GLN A 62 -28.05 -0.32 3.76
N VAL A 63 -27.54 0.19 2.64
CA VAL A 63 -26.76 1.43 2.55
C VAL A 63 -27.63 2.65 2.83
N LYS A 64 -28.88 2.70 2.32
CA LYS A 64 -29.85 3.76 2.63
C LYS A 64 -30.08 3.89 4.14
N HIS A 65 -30.29 2.77 4.83
CA HIS A 65 -30.47 2.75 6.29
C HIS A 65 -29.18 3.13 7.05
N ALA A 66 -28.00 2.77 6.55
CA ALA A 66 -26.72 3.20 7.10
C ALA A 66 -26.45 4.70 6.86
N GLY A 67 -26.94 5.27 5.76
CA GLY A 67 -26.75 6.67 5.36
C GLY A 67 -27.27 7.67 6.38
N ALA A 68 -28.40 7.38 7.04
CA ALA A 68 -29.00 8.24 8.08
C ALA A 68 -28.10 8.42 9.33
N ARG A 69 -27.15 7.50 9.55
CA ARG A 69 -26.21 7.53 10.69
C ARG A 69 -24.95 8.34 10.40
N ASN A 70 -24.76 8.83 9.17
CA ASN A 70 -23.65 9.71 8.85
C ASN A 70 -23.82 11.10 9.49
N PRO A 71 -22.71 11.78 9.85
CA PRO A 71 -22.76 13.17 10.30
C PRO A 71 -23.50 14.07 9.29
N PRO A 72 -24.20 15.12 9.73
CA PRO A 72 -25.02 15.96 8.86
C PRO A 72 -24.30 16.50 7.62
N THR A 73 -23.01 16.82 7.75
CA THR A 73 -22.15 17.32 6.66
C THR A 73 -21.97 16.34 5.51
N TRP A 74 -22.29 15.05 5.70
CA TRP A 74 -22.11 14.00 4.69
C TRP A 74 -23.41 13.50 4.08
N ARG A 75 -24.57 13.84 4.67
CA ARG A 75 -25.85 13.23 4.29
C ARG A 75 -26.23 13.54 2.85
N SER A 76 -26.05 14.78 2.40
CA SER A 76 -26.32 15.17 1.01
C SER A 76 -25.47 14.37 0.02
N ALA A 77 -24.17 14.24 0.28
CA ALA A 77 -23.26 13.47 -0.57
C ALA A 77 -23.63 11.97 -0.60
N VAL A 78 -24.01 11.41 0.55
CA VAL A 78 -24.48 10.02 0.67
C VAL A 78 -25.80 9.81 -0.09
N GLU A 79 -26.76 10.71 0.05
CA GLU A 79 -28.04 10.66 -0.68
C GLU A 79 -27.81 10.69 -2.18
N VAL A 80 -26.93 11.59 -2.66
CA VAL A 80 -26.58 11.68 -4.07
C VAL A 80 -25.84 10.41 -4.54
N ALA A 81 -24.89 9.89 -3.77
CA ALA A 81 -24.17 8.65 -4.09
C ALA A 81 -25.11 7.45 -4.21
N VAL A 82 -26.06 7.32 -3.27
CA VAL A 82 -27.09 6.28 -3.28
C VAL A 82 -28.04 6.46 -4.47
N ALA A 83 -28.48 7.68 -4.76
CA ALA A 83 -29.34 7.97 -5.91
C ALA A 83 -28.65 7.67 -7.25
N ARG A 84 -27.33 7.81 -7.29
CA ARG A 84 -26.50 7.51 -8.47
C ARG A 84 -26.00 6.07 -8.51
N ALA A 85 -26.28 5.23 -7.51
CA ALA A 85 -25.76 3.87 -7.43
C ALA A 85 -26.07 3.09 -8.72
N GLY A 86 -25.03 2.60 -9.40
CA GLY A 86 -25.16 1.88 -10.67
C GLY A 86 -25.27 2.78 -11.93
N SER A 87 -25.21 4.10 -11.79
CA SER A 87 -25.14 5.04 -12.91
C SER A 87 -23.77 5.72 -12.96
N THR A 88 -23.26 5.97 -14.16
CA THR A 88 -22.01 6.74 -14.29
C THR A 88 -22.31 8.23 -14.22
N PRO A 89 -21.52 9.03 -13.45
CA PRO A 89 -21.65 10.48 -13.50
C PRO A 89 -21.55 11.00 -14.94
N GLN A 90 -22.47 11.89 -15.31
CA GLN A 90 -22.45 12.62 -16.58
C GLN A 90 -22.00 14.08 -16.41
N GLY A 91 -21.90 14.54 -15.17
CA GLY A 91 -21.42 15.87 -14.81
C GLY A 91 -20.02 15.82 -14.17
N PRO A 92 -19.52 16.98 -13.71
CA PRO A 92 -18.26 17.07 -12.98
C PRO A 92 -18.22 16.10 -11.79
N LEU A 93 -17.03 15.56 -11.53
CA LEU A 93 -16.78 14.72 -10.37
C LEU A 93 -16.88 15.56 -9.09
N ASP A 94 -17.53 15.01 -8.07
CA ASP A 94 -17.65 15.62 -6.76
C ASP A 94 -16.94 14.72 -5.73
N ILE A 95 -15.98 15.28 -5.01
CA ILE A 95 -15.13 14.55 -4.06
C ILE A 95 -15.96 13.83 -3.01
N ASP A 96 -16.99 14.49 -2.46
CA ASP A 96 -17.77 13.94 -1.35
C ASP A 96 -18.72 12.84 -1.84
N VAL A 97 -19.30 13.01 -3.04
CA VAL A 97 -20.14 11.99 -3.67
C VAL A 97 -19.33 10.75 -4.07
N GLU A 98 -18.17 10.94 -4.69
CA GLU A 98 -17.29 9.83 -5.08
C GLU A 98 -16.75 9.08 -3.85
N ALA A 99 -16.34 9.82 -2.82
CA ALA A 99 -15.91 9.22 -1.56
C ALA A 99 -17.03 8.45 -0.88
N ALA A 100 -18.25 9.01 -0.83
CA ALA A 100 -19.41 8.31 -0.29
C ALA A 100 -19.72 7.03 -1.08
N THR A 101 -19.61 7.08 -2.41
CA THR A 101 -19.84 5.94 -3.29
C THR A 101 -18.91 4.77 -2.94
N VAL A 102 -17.62 5.04 -2.70
CA VAL A 102 -16.65 4.00 -2.31
C VAL A 102 -16.80 3.57 -0.85
N SER A 103 -16.96 4.50 0.09
CA SER A 103 -17.08 4.19 1.53
C SER A 103 -18.36 3.40 1.86
N LEU A 104 -19.41 3.57 1.06
CA LEU A 104 -20.64 2.78 1.13
C LEU A 104 -20.57 1.46 0.33
N GLN A 105 -19.44 1.17 -0.32
CA GLN A 105 -19.23 0.00 -1.16
C GLN A 105 -20.19 -0.08 -2.36
N LEU A 106 -20.70 1.06 -2.83
CA LEU A 106 -21.50 1.16 -4.05
C LEU A 106 -20.63 1.02 -5.31
N LEU A 107 -19.35 1.37 -5.21
CA LEU A 107 -18.32 1.13 -6.21
C LEU A 107 -17.05 0.65 -5.52
N PRO A 108 -16.36 -0.40 -6.01
CA PRO A 108 -15.13 -0.85 -5.39
C PRO A 108 -13.99 0.11 -5.71
N LEU A 109 -13.11 0.34 -4.73
CA LEU A 109 -12.05 1.33 -4.84
C LEU A 109 -11.08 1.06 -6.02
N TYR A 110 -10.79 -0.20 -6.34
CA TYR A 110 -9.92 -0.57 -7.46
C TYR A 110 -10.48 -0.13 -8.83
N ALA A 111 -11.81 0.03 -8.94
CA ALA A 111 -12.48 0.49 -10.16
C ALA A 111 -12.65 2.01 -10.17
N ALA A 112 -12.87 2.60 -8.99
CA ALA A 112 -13.00 4.04 -8.83
C ALA A 112 -11.67 4.78 -9.06
N MET A 113 -10.56 4.22 -8.57
CA MET A 113 -9.26 4.91 -8.59
C MET A 113 -8.77 5.24 -10.01
N PRO A 114 -8.77 4.32 -11.00
CA PRO A 114 -8.41 4.68 -12.37
C PRO A 114 -9.34 5.71 -12.99
N TYR A 115 -10.63 5.70 -12.65
CA TYR A 115 -11.60 6.68 -13.12
C TYR A 115 -11.31 8.07 -12.56
N TRP A 116 -11.01 8.18 -11.27
CA TRP A 116 -10.61 9.44 -10.64
C TRP A 116 -9.31 9.98 -11.23
N LEU A 117 -8.31 9.12 -11.43
CA LEU A 117 -7.02 9.51 -12.02
C LEU A 117 -7.18 10.03 -13.45
N SER A 118 -8.04 9.41 -14.25
CA SER A 118 -8.27 9.80 -15.65
C SER A 118 -9.21 11.00 -15.81
N GLY A 119 -10.24 11.13 -14.96
CA GLY A 119 -11.26 12.17 -15.07
C GLY A 119 -10.97 13.43 -14.25
N GLY A 120 -10.35 13.31 -13.08
CA GLY A 120 -10.07 14.42 -12.16
C GLY A 120 -8.58 14.66 -11.89
N GLY A 121 -7.72 13.75 -12.34
CA GLY A 121 -6.28 13.83 -12.10
C GLY A 121 -5.86 13.37 -10.69
N LEU A 122 -4.54 13.40 -10.48
CA LEU A 122 -3.87 13.01 -9.24
C LEU A 122 -4.39 13.76 -7.99
N PRO A 123 -4.55 15.10 -8.00
CA PRO A 123 -5.03 15.85 -6.84
C PRO A 123 -6.46 15.48 -6.45
N PHE A 124 -7.34 15.30 -7.44
CA PHE A 124 -8.71 14.84 -7.19
C PHE A 124 -8.71 13.44 -6.57
N ALA A 125 -8.00 12.49 -7.18
CA ALA A 125 -7.94 11.11 -6.69
C ALA A 125 -7.42 11.02 -5.24
N LEU A 126 -6.39 11.80 -4.90
CA LEU A 126 -5.86 11.89 -3.54
C LEU A 126 -6.88 12.50 -2.55
N ARG A 127 -7.52 13.63 -2.90
CA ARG A 127 -8.56 14.24 -2.05
C ARG A 127 -9.70 13.27 -1.80
N THR A 128 -10.17 12.59 -2.83
CA THR A 128 -11.26 11.60 -2.73
C THR A 128 -10.85 10.41 -1.88
N LEU A 129 -9.64 9.85 -2.07
CA LEU A 129 -9.10 8.79 -1.20
C LEU A 129 -9.05 9.22 0.28
N ILE A 130 -8.50 10.40 0.58
CA ILE A 130 -8.48 10.96 1.93
C ILE A 130 -9.90 11.09 2.48
N ARG A 131 -10.82 11.60 1.65
CA ARG A 131 -12.21 11.84 2.04
C ARG A 131 -12.96 10.54 2.34
N CYS A 132 -12.66 9.45 1.62
CA CYS A 132 -13.20 8.12 1.91
C CYS A 132 -12.96 7.71 3.37
N HIS A 133 -11.78 8.03 3.93
CA HIS A 133 -11.44 7.71 5.32
C HIS A 133 -12.23 8.51 6.37
N GLY A 134 -12.84 9.63 5.98
CA GLY A 134 -13.68 10.46 6.86
C GLY A 134 -15.17 10.09 6.88
N ILE A 135 -15.65 9.28 5.93
CA ILE A 135 -17.08 8.95 5.80
C ILE A 135 -17.42 7.68 6.57
N VAL A 136 -18.22 7.81 7.64
CA VAL A 136 -18.54 6.70 8.56
C VAL A 136 -19.63 5.78 8.03
N ASN A 137 -19.29 4.51 7.76
CA ASN A 137 -20.27 3.47 7.49
C ASN A 137 -20.61 2.69 8.78
N ALA A 138 -21.89 2.75 9.17
CA ALA A 138 -22.39 2.30 10.47
C ALA A 138 -22.49 0.77 10.64
N ASP A 139 -22.25 -0.03 9.60
CA ASP A 139 -22.42 -1.49 9.64
C ASP A 139 -21.10 -2.26 9.91
N ARG A 140 -20.13 -1.61 10.55
CA ARG A 140 -18.85 -2.21 10.99
C ARG A 140 -18.89 -2.72 12.43
N THR A 141 -20.05 -3.22 12.87
CA THR A 141 -20.36 -3.66 14.25
C THR A 141 -19.53 -4.85 14.78
N ARG A 142 -18.35 -5.14 14.23
CA ARG A 142 -17.37 -6.06 14.83
C ARG A 142 -15.94 -5.56 14.91
N ILE A 143 -15.62 -4.34 14.47
CA ILE A 143 -14.22 -3.93 14.35
C ILE A 143 -14.04 -2.46 14.74
N GLY A 144 -13.22 -2.20 15.76
CA GLY A 144 -13.11 -0.92 16.48
C GLY A 144 -13.01 0.34 15.61
N GLY A 145 -14.04 1.18 15.72
CA GLY A 145 -13.88 2.63 15.91
C GLY A 145 -13.43 3.51 14.75
N GLY A 146 -13.49 3.08 13.49
CA GLY A 146 -13.11 3.96 12.37
C GLY A 146 -13.66 3.56 11.00
N ALA A 147 -13.93 4.57 10.18
CA ALA A 147 -14.36 4.46 8.79
C ALA A 147 -13.20 4.12 7.83
N TRP A 148 -12.39 3.15 8.25
CA TRP A 148 -11.13 2.84 7.60
C TRP A 148 -11.35 2.10 6.28
N VAL A 149 -11.26 2.77 5.13
CA VAL A 149 -11.33 2.08 3.83
C VAL A 149 -10.03 1.31 3.61
N VAL A 150 -10.15 -0.01 3.66
CA VAL A 150 -9.09 -0.96 3.32
C VAL A 150 -9.63 -1.84 2.23
N GLU A 151 -8.81 -2.06 1.21
CA GLU A 151 -9.04 -3.10 0.23
C GLU A 151 -8.77 -4.46 0.88
N THR A 152 -9.66 -4.91 1.77
CA THR A 152 -9.52 -6.26 2.31
C THR A 152 -9.76 -7.29 1.22
N ARG A 153 -9.00 -8.38 1.29
CA ARG A 153 -9.23 -9.54 0.42
C ARG A 153 -10.60 -10.21 0.64
N SER A 154 -11.32 -9.81 1.69
CA SER A 154 -12.48 -10.49 2.25
C SER A 154 -13.81 -9.73 2.15
N HIS A 155 -13.81 -8.46 1.71
CA HIS A 155 -15.06 -7.68 1.59
C HIS A 155 -15.38 -7.22 0.15
N SER A 156 -14.52 -7.53 -0.81
CA SER A 156 -14.92 -7.79 -2.20
C SER A 156 -14.91 -9.30 -2.38
N VAL A 157 -16.05 -9.92 -2.12
CA VAL A 157 -16.23 -11.36 -2.35
C VAL A 157 -16.21 -11.53 -3.87
N GLU A 158 -15.03 -11.87 -4.39
CA GLU A 158 -14.65 -12.25 -5.76
C GLU A 158 -13.45 -11.41 -6.25
N HIS A 159 -12.26 -12.03 -6.17
CA HIS A 159 -10.98 -11.62 -6.80
C HIS A 159 -10.04 -10.60 -6.14
N PRO A 160 -9.67 -10.77 -4.87
CA PRO A 160 -8.56 -10.02 -4.28
C PRO A 160 -7.17 -10.21 -4.93
N SER A 161 -6.96 -11.23 -5.76
CA SER A 161 -5.68 -11.51 -6.39
C SER A 161 -5.42 -10.72 -7.68
N ASN A 162 -6.46 -10.10 -8.27
CA ASN A 162 -6.44 -9.60 -9.64
C ASN A 162 -6.75 -8.10 -9.74
N HIS A 163 -6.55 -7.32 -8.68
CA HIS A 163 -6.87 -5.89 -8.70
C HIS A 163 -5.64 -5.02 -8.39
N ALA A 164 -5.63 -3.82 -8.97
CA ALA A 164 -4.68 -2.77 -8.64
C ALA A 164 -5.06 -2.16 -7.30
N ASP A 165 -4.13 -2.15 -6.35
CA ASP A 165 -4.32 -1.48 -5.07
C ASP A 165 -4.27 0.04 -5.26
N ALA A 166 -5.31 0.76 -4.84
CA ALA A 166 -5.45 2.18 -5.12
C ALA A 166 -4.33 3.04 -4.52
N TRP A 167 -3.80 2.68 -3.35
CA TRP A 167 -2.69 3.42 -2.74
C TRP A 167 -1.37 3.14 -3.45
N THR A 168 -1.17 1.91 -3.91
CA THR A 168 -0.01 1.56 -4.74
C THR A 168 -0.09 2.24 -6.11
N LEU A 169 -1.28 2.26 -6.73
CA LEU A 169 -1.50 2.95 -7.99
C LEU A 169 -1.26 4.46 -7.84
N LEU A 170 -1.79 5.08 -6.78
CA LEU A 170 -1.53 6.47 -6.45
C LEU A 170 -0.02 6.73 -6.34
N ARG A 171 0.69 5.92 -5.55
CA ARG A 171 2.15 6.04 -5.39
C ARG A 171 2.89 5.98 -6.72
N GLY A 172 2.51 5.06 -7.61
CA GLY A 172 3.10 4.96 -8.94
C GLY A 172 2.83 6.17 -9.82
N MET A 173 1.60 6.68 -9.81
CA MET A 173 1.26 7.89 -10.54
C MET A 173 1.95 9.14 -9.96
N LEU A 174 2.10 9.24 -8.64
CA LEU A 174 2.86 10.31 -7.97
C LEU A 174 4.35 10.28 -8.33
N ALA A 175 4.94 9.09 -8.48
CA ALA A 175 6.33 8.95 -8.89
C ALA A 175 6.59 9.52 -10.30
N GLU A 176 5.61 9.46 -11.20
CA GLU A 176 5.69 9.97 -12.57
C GLU A 176 5.10 11.37 -12.74
N ALA A 177 4.55 11.95 -11.68
CA ALA A 177 3.94 13.28 -11.71
C ALA A 177 4.97 14.37 -12.02
N ILE A 178 4.57 15.33 -12.85
CA ILE A 178 5.32 16.59 -13.02
C ILE A 178 5.26 17.43 -11.75
N GLU A 179 6.26 18.30 -11.54
CA GLU A 179 6.42 19.05 -10.28
C GLU A 179 5.14 19.76 -9.81
N PRO A 180 4.44 20.55 -10.65
CA PRO A 180 3.27 21.29 -10.17
C PRO A 180 2.14 20.38 -9.65
N VAL A 181 1.97 19.21 -10.27
CA VAL A 181 0.96 18.23 -9.86
C VAL A 181 1.39 17.52 -8.58
N TYR A 182 2.68 17.18 -8.46
CA TYR A 182 3.24 16.58 -7.26
C TYR A 182 3.12 17.55 -6.06
N ASP A 183 3.47 18.82 -6.26
CA ASP A 183 3.40 19.86 -5.22
C ASP A 183 1.97 20.07 -4.73
N GLU A 184 0.98 20.08 -5.62
CA GLU A 184 -0.43 20.16 -5.24
C GLU A 184 -0.83 18.93 -4.40
N CYS A 185 -0.47 17.73 -4.85
CA CYS A 185 -0.71 16.50 -4.10
C CYS A 185 -0.03 16.50 -2.73
N HIS A 186 1.20 16.98 -2.65
CA HIS A 186 1.94 17.10 -1.42
C HIS A 186 1.25 18.06 -0.46
N GLY A 187 0.80 19.24 -0.93
CA GLY A 187 0.03 20.19 -0.12
C GLY A 187 -1.26 19.59 0.46
N ILE A 188 -2.03 18.87 -0.37
CA ILE A 188 -3.24 18.15 0.07
C ILE A 188 -2.91 17.12 1.15
N ALA A 189 -1.84 16.34 0.94
CA ALA A 189 -1.41 15.31 1.90
C ALA A 189 -0.94 15.92 3.22
N ASP A 190 -0.25 17.07 3.19
CA ASP A 190 0.20 17.74 4.41
C ASP A 190 -0.97 18.34 5.21
N GLU A 191 -1.93 18.98 4.54
CA GLU A 191 -3.18 19.44 5.17
C GLU A 191 -3.91 18.29 5.87
N ALA A 192 -4.05 17.15 5.18
CA ALA A 192 -4.69 15.96 5.75
C ALA A 192 -3.91 15.41 6.95
N ARG A 193 -2.58 15.34 6.88
CA ARG A 193 -1.73 14.93 8.01
C ARG A 193 -1.92 15.84 9.23
N LEU A 194 -1.94 17.15 9.01
CA LEU A 194 -2.14 18.14 10.07
C LEU A 194 -3.53 18.02 10.68
N ALA A 195 -4.57 17.80 9.87
CA ALA A 195 -5.93 17.57 10.33
C ALA A 195 -6.02 16.32 11.21
N VAL A 196 -5.46 15.18 10.79
CA VAL A 196 -5.45 13.93 11.57
C VAL A 196 -4.73 14.10 12.90
N ARG A 197 -3.60 14.84 12.93
CA ARG A 197 -2.87 15.14 14.18
C ARG A 197 -3.68 15.98 15.16
N ARG A 198 -4.55 16.85 14.66
CA ARG A 198 -5.47 17.69 15.47
C ARG A 198 -6.79 16.96 15.80
N GLY A 199 -7.07 15.83 15.15
CA GLY A 199 -8.37 15.17 15.07
C GLY A 199 -8.57 13.94 15.95
N LYS A 200 -9.70 13.25 15.72
CA LYS A 200 -10.21 12.14 16.55
C LYS A 200 -9.41 10.83 16.38
N PRO A 201 -9.35 9.98 17.42
CA PRO A 201 -8.85 8.60 17.30
C PRO A 201 -9.59 7.84 16.19
N GLY A 202 -8.85 7.12 15.32
CA GLY A 202 -9.42 6.32 14.22
C GLY A 202 -8.94 6.72 12.82
N GLU A 203 -8.44 7.94 12.63
CA GLU A 203 -7.87 8.40 11.35
C GLU A 203 -6.35 8.17 11.24
N GLN A 204 -5.75 7.62 12.29
CA GLN A 204 -4.31 7.35 12.39
C GLN A 204 -3.76 6.47 11.26
N GLY A 205 -4.58 5.57 10.72
CA GLY A 205 -4.20 4.77 9.55
C GLY A 205 -3.86 5.63 8.33
N LEU A 206 -4.47 6.81 8.19
CA LEU A 206 -4.25 7.68 7.03
C LEU A 206 -2.81 8.19 7.02
N LEU A 207 -2.22 8.42 8.20
CA LEU A 207 -0.81 8.81 8.31
C LEU A 207 0.13 7.73 7.75
N LEU A 208 -0.19 6.46 7.95
CA LEU A 208 0.55 5.32 7.41
C LEU A 208 0.47 5.30 5.88
N MET A 209 -0.73 5.47 5.34
CA MET A 209 -0.97 5.41 3.90
C MET A 209 -0.37 6.61 3.16
N LEU A 210 -0.42 7.80 3.75
CA LEU A 210 0.26 8.98 3.22
C LEU A 210 1.78 8.82 3.28
N ALA A 211 2.34 8.30 4.38
CA ALA A 211 3.77 8.00 4.43
C ALA A 211 4.19 6.96 3.37
N PHE A 212 3.36 5.96 3.13
CA PHE A 212 3.60 4.97 2.09
C PHE A 212 3.54 5.58 0.67
N ALA A 213 2.54 6.43 0.38
CA ALA A 213 2.38 7.05 -0.93
C ALA A 213 3.47 8.09 -1.24
N PHE A 214 4.03 8.73 -0.22
CA PHE A 214 5.08 9.73 -0.30
C PHE A 214 6.36 9.23 0.41
N PRO A 215 7.02 8.20 -0.11
CA PRO A 215 8.21 7.59 0.52
C PRO A 215 9.42 8.53 0.55
N ASP A 216 9.40 9.59 -0.24
CA ASP A 216 10.49 10.58 -0.31
C ASP A 216 10.46 11.57 0.86
N GLU A 217 9.43 11.51 1.71
CA GLU A 217 9.22 12.32 2.92
C GLU A 217 9.54 11.52 4.21
N PRO A 218 10.81 11.38 4.61
CA PRO A 218 11.20 10.53 5.74
C PRO A 218 10.62 11.00 7.09
N GLU A 219 10.42 12.30 7.26
CA GLU A 219 9.77 12.86 8.45
C GLU A 219 8.29 12.47 8.53
N TRP A 220 7.67 12.17 7.38
CA TRP A 220 6.30 11.69 7.35
C TRP A 220 6.18 10.29 7.88
N ALA A 221 7.11 9.41 7.47
CA ALA A 221 7.21 8.06 8.01
C ALA A 221 7.50 8.09 9.51
N LYS A 222 8.52 8.84 9.97
CA LYS A 222 8.84 8.96 11.41
C LYS A 222 7.63 9.35 12.25
N ALA A 223 6.85 10.34 11.80
CA ALA A 223 5.67 10.78 12.53
C ALA A 223 4.53 9.76 12.56
N ALA A 224 4.46 8.85 11.59
CA ALA A 224 3.47 7.79 11.53
C ALA A 224 3.84 6.57 12.40
N ALA A 225 5.08 6.48 12.91
CA ALA A 225 5.58 5.35 13.69
C ALA A 225 4.79 5.08 14.98
N LYS A 226 4.58 6.12 15.82
CA LYS A 226 3.83 5.97 17.07
C LYS A 226 2.37 5.51 16.81
N PRO A 227 1.62 6.13 15.89
CA PRO A 227 0.34 5.61 15.45
C PRO A 227 0.40 4.15 14.94
N ALA A 228 1.41 3.79 14.16
CA ALA A 228 1.57 2.42 13.65
C ALA A 228 1.64 1.39 14.77
N LEU A 229 2.50 1.65 15.76
CA LEU A 229 2.69 0.76 16.91
C LEU A 229 1.44 0.69 17.79
N ALA A 230 0.76 1.82 18.02
CA ALA A 230 -0.51 1.84 18.77
C ALA A 230 -1.61 0.99 18.10
N LEU A 231 -1.66 0.97 16.76
CA LEU A 231 -2.62 0.14 16.03
C LEU A 231 -2.37 -1.37 16.19
N THR A 232 -1.18 -1.78 16.65
CA THR A 232 -0.89 -3.19 16.98
C THR A 232 -1.51 -3.62 18.32
N GLU A 233 -1.86 -2.70 19.21
CA GLU A 233 -2.33 -3.03 20.57
C GLU A 233 -3.84 -3.35 20.62
N GLY A 234 -4.56 -3.18 19.51
CA GLY A 234 -6.01 -3.42 19.38
C GLY A 234 -6.39 -4.23 18.15
N PHE A 235 -5.53 -5.19 17.75
CA PHE A 235 -5.55 -5.98 16.52
C PHE A 235 -6.90 -6.16 15.83
N THR A 236 -6.97 -5.67 14.59
CA THR A 236 -8.02 -6.06 13.64
C THR A 236 -7.41 -6.30 12.27
N GLU A 237 -7.87 -7.31 11.53
CA GLU A 237 -7.32 -7.68 10.22
C GLU A 237 -7.27 -6.51 9.22
N LEU A 238 -8.15 -5.52 9.39
CA LEU A 238 -8.22 -4.31 8.57
C LEU A 238 -6.91 -3.51 8.59
N PHE A 239 -6.24 -3.37 9.74
CA PHE A 239 -5.02 -2.55 9.81
C PHE A 239 -3.78 -3.28 9.31
N VAL A 240 -3.81 -4.61 9.16
CA VAL A 240 -2.65 -5.43 8.82
C VAL A 240 -2.04 -5.03 7.46
N GLN A 241 -2.87 -4.70 6.47
CA GLN A 241 -2.36 -4.28 5.15
C GLN A 241 -1.73 -2.89 5.17
N ALA A 242 -2.34 -1.95 5.90
CA ALA A 242 -1.79 -0.60 6.04
C ALA A 242 -0.43 -0.64 6.77
N LEU A 243 -0.32 -1.47 7.81
CA LEU A 243 0.93 -1.72 8.51
C LEU A 243 1.96 -2.38 7.60
N ALA A 244 1.58 -3.40 6.82
CA ALA A 244 2.49 -4.07 5.87
C ALA A 244 3.10 -3.10 4.85
N ARG A 245 2.28 -2.23 4.24
CA ARG A 245 2.75 -1.19 3.30
C ARG A 245 3.62 -0.15 3.99
N TYR A 246 3.25 0.27 5.19
CA TYR A 246 4.04 1.23 5.97
C TYR A 246 5.42 0.68 6.34
N THR A 247 5.56 -0.62 6.61
CA THR A 247 6.86 -1.29 6.87
C THR A 247 7.90 -1.03 5.77
N VAL A 248 7.48 -0.77 4.54
CA VAL A 248 8.37 -0.43 3.40
C VAL A 248 9.13 0.89 3.61
N VAL A 249 8.50 1.86 4.28
CA VAL A 249 8.97 3.25 4.42
C VAL A 249 9.26 3.65 5.87
N ALA A 250 8.82 2.83 6.84
CA ALA A 250 9.00 3.07 8.26
C ALA A 250 10.49 3.11 8.63
N PRO A 251 10.89 3.87 9.68
CA PRO A 251 12.22 3.71 10.28
C PRO A 251 12.53 2.23 10.56
N VAL A 252 13.78 1.80 10.32
CA VAL A 252 14.16 0.37 10.33
C VAL A 252 13.81 -0.33 11.65
N ASP A 253 14.05 0.34 12.77
CA ASP A 253 13.69 -0.13 14.11
C ASP A 253 12.18 -0.32 14.27
N VAL A 254 11.39 0.65 13.79
CA VAL A 254 9.92 0.58 13.80
C VAL A 254 9.42 -0.54 12.88
N ALA A 255 9.98 -0.70 11.69
CA ALA A 255 9.63 -1.76 10.75
C ALA A 255 9.86 -3.15 11.37
N VAL A 256 11.03 -3.35 11.99
CA VAL A 256 11.37 -4.60 12.70
C VAL A 256 10.42 -4.85 13.87
N GLU A 257 10.09 -3.82 14.65
CA GLU A 257 9.15 -3.94 15.76
C GLU A 257 7.74 -4.29 15.27
N LEU A 258 7.24 -3.65 14.21
CA LEU A 258 5.94 -3.95 13.61
C LEU A 258 5.85 -5.41 13.13
N LEU A 259 6.88 -5.90 12.46
CA LEU A 259 6.98 -7.30 12.01
C LEU A 259 7.02 -8.28 13.19
N THR A 260 7.60 -7.87 14.31
CA THR A 260 7.68 -8.68 15.54
C THR A 260 6.34 -8.73 16.27
N ARG A 261 5.64 -7.58 16.37
CA ARG A 261 4.33 -7.48 17.02
C ARG A 261 3.22 -8.11 16.18
N VAL A 262 3.34 -8.05 14.85
CA VAL A 262 2.36 -8.57 13.88
C VAL A 262 2.99 -9.68 13.03
N PRO A 263 3.26 -10.88 13.57
CA PRO A 263 4.03 -11.94 12.90
C PRO A 263 3.38 -12.50 11.62
N ASN A 264 2.09 -12.23 11.39
CA ASN A 264 1.36 -12.54 10.16
C ASN A 264 1.03 -11.30 9.33
N THR A 265 1.80 -10.21 9.47
CA THR A 265 1.67 -9.11 8.52
C THR A 265 1.82 -9.70 7.12
N ALA A 266 0.83 -9.46 6.27
CA ALA A 266 0.81 -9.95 4.90
C ALA A 266 1.82 -9.17 4.02
N VAL A 267 3.03 -8.99 4.53
CA VAL A 267 4.16 -8.39 3.81
C VAL A 267 4.45 -9.32 2.65
N GLU A 268 4.27 -8.83 1.44
CA GLU A 268 4.56 -9.56 0.23
C GLU A 268 6.03 -9.35 -0.15
N ALA A 269 6.53 -10.15 -1.08
CA ALA A 269 7.93 -10.06 -1.48
C ALA A 269 8.27 -8.71 -2.15
N ASP A 270 7.28 -8.02 -2.72
CA ASP A 270 7.43 -6.70 -3.35
C ASP A 270 7.66 -5.60 -2.29
N ASP A 271 6.99 -5.70 -1.13
CA ASP A 271 7.21 -4.81 0.01
C ASP A 271 8.66 -4.90 0.50
N LEU A 272 9.19 -6.11 0.64
CA LEU A 272 10.55 -6.33 1.13
C LEU A 272 11.61 -5.83 0.16
N LEU A 273 11.46 -6.08 -1.15
CA LEU A 273 12.35 -5.51 -2.17
C LEU A 273 12.30 -3.98 -2.15
N SER A 274 11.12 -3.40 -1.92
CA SER A 274 10.97 -1.96 -1.79
C SER A 274 11.65 -1.41 -0.53
N ALA A 275 11.59 -2.14 0.58
CA ALA A 275 12.31 -1.80 1.81
C ALA A 275 13.83 -1.84 1.61
N LEU A 276 14.35 -2.83 0.84
CA LEU A 276 15.76 -2.85 0.44
C LEU A 276 16.12 -1.63 -0.42
N ALA A 277 15.28 -1.28 -1.39
CA ALA A 277 15.50 -0.14 -2.27
C ALA A 277 15.42 1.20 -1.52
N HIS A 278 14.65 1.27 -0.43
CA HIS A 278 14.46 2.49 0.36
C HIS A 278 15.51 2.65 1.48
N HIS A 279 15.79 1.59 2.25
CA HIS A 279 16.69 1.65 3.42
C HIS A 279 18.12 1.19 3.14
N GLY A 280 18.39 0.73 1.93
CA GLY A 280 19.67 0.16 1.57
C GLY A 280 19.92 -1.23 2.15
N ALA A 281 21.09 -1.80 1.87
CA ALA A 281 21.43 -3.17 2.21
C ALA A 281 21.41 -3.39 3.73
N ALA A 282 22.07 -2.51 4.50
CA ALA A 282 22.16 -2.66 5.96
C ALA A 282 20.78 -2.57 6.66
N GLY A 283 19.94 -1.63 6.24
CA GLY A 283 18.59 -1.46 6.80
C GLY A 283 17.63 -2.56 6.33
N GLY A 284 17.57 -2.80 5.02
CA GLY A 284 16.67 -3.79 4.42
C GLY A 284 16.93 -5.23 4.90
N VAL A 285 18.19 -5.62 5.12
CA VAL A 285 18.53 -6.95 5.66
C VAL A 285 17.89 -7.19 7.04
N LYS A 286 17.85 -6.17 7.91
CA LYS A 286 17.21 -6.29 9.24
C LYS A 286 15.71 -6.52 9.11
N ILE A 287 15.05 -5.82 8.19
CA ILE A 287 13.61 -5.96 7.91
C ILE A 287 13.32 -7.35 7.34
N TYR A 288 14.14 -7.84 6.40
CA TYR A 288 14.04 -9.20 5.87
C TYR A 288 14.19 -10.26 6.97
N GLU A 289 15.18 -10.12 7.84
CA GLU A 289 15.41 -11.07 8.94
C GLU A 289 14.21 -11.12 9.89
N ALA A 290 13.66 -9.96 10.25
CA ALA A 290 12.46 -9.86 11.08
C ALA A 290 11.24 -10.52 10.40
N ALA A 291 10.99 -10.21 9.13
CA ALA A 291 9.87 -10.82 8.39
C ALA A 291 10.03 -12.34 8.30
N LEU A 292 11.24 -12.84 8.07
CA LEU A 292 11.53 -14.26 7.93
C LEU A 292 11.43 -15.03 9.24
N ALA A 293 11.76 -14.42 10.37
CA ALA A 293 11.68 -15.06 11.69
C ALA A 293 10.26 -15.58 12.01
N HIS A 294 9.22 -14.94 11.45
CA HIS A 294 7.84 -15.25 11.75
C HIS A 294 7.10 -16.05 10.66
N THR A 295 7.77 -16.37 9.54
CA THR A 295 7.22 -17.24 8.47
C THR A 295 7.30 -18.73 8.80
N ALA A 296 6.95 -19.13 10.04
CA ALA A 296 7.21 -20.46 10.61
C ALA A 296 6.77 -21.65 9.72
N THR A 297 5.71 -21.48 8.92
CA THR A 297 5.03 -22.55 8.19
C THR A 297 4.96 -22.38 6.67
N ASN A 298 5.48 -21.28 6.10
CA ASN A 298 5.37 -21.00 4.66
C ASN A 298 6.72 -21.12 3.93
N ASP A 299 7.09 -22.34 3.57
CA ASP A 299 8.35 -22.63 2.88
C ASP A 299 8.47 -21.96 1.50
N ALA A 300 7.34 -21.74 0.80
CA ALA A 300 7.34 -21.02 -0.47
C ALA A 300 7.77 -19.56 -0.29
N ARG A 301 7.22 -18.85 0.71
CA ARG A 301 7.62 -17.48 1.05
C ARG A 301 9.08 -17.42 1.49
N ARG A 302 9.51 -18.34 2.36
CA ARG A 302 10.92 -18.42 2.79
C ARG A 302 11.89 -18.59 1.63
N LYS A 303 11.54 -19.46 0.66
CA LYS A 303 12.37 -19.69 -0.52
C LYS A 303 12.46 -18.44 -1.39
N LEU A 304 11.33 -17.77 -1.62
CA LEU A 304 11.27 -16.53 -2.40
C LEU A 304 12.09 -15.43 -1.74
N TRP A 305 11.79 -15.08 -0.49
CA TRP A 305 12.47 -13.99 0.23
C TRP A 305 13.94 -14.31 0.51
N GLY A 306 14.27 -15.58 0.76
CA GLY A 306 15.66 -16.02 0.88
C GLY A 306 16.44 -15.88 -0.44
N THR A 307 15.79 -16.11 -1.58
CA THR A 307 16.43 -15.88 -2.89
C THR A 307 16.68 -14.39 -3.13
N ASP A 308 15.72 -13.53 -2.76
CA ASP A 308 15.90 -12.07 -2.83
C ASP A 308 17.04 -11.59 -1.90
N LEU A 309 17.13 -12.13 -0.68
CA LEU A 309 18.19 -11.80 0.27
C LEU A 309 19.59 -12.21 -0.22
N LEU A 310 19.70 -13.31 -0.97
CA LEU A 310 20.98 -13.73 -1.58
C LEU A 310 21.49 -12.77 -2.65
N ALA A 311 20.66 -11.87 -3.16
CA ALA A 311 21.09 -10.81 -4.06
C ALA A 311 21.82 -9.68 -3.32
N VAL A 312 21.71 -9.59 -1.99
CA VAL A 312 22.41 -8.61 -1.17
C VAL A 312 23.83 -9.11 -0.88
N ARG A 313 24.83 -8.44 -1.45
CA ARG A 313 26.27 -8.76 -1.42
C ARG A 313 27.00 -7.99 -0.32
N THR A 314 26.49 -8.06 0.91
CA THR A 314 27.10 -7.43 2.09
C THR A 314 27.37 -8.45 3.19
N ASP A 315 28.32 -8.15 4.07
CA ASP A 315 28.62 -8.98 5.24
C ASP A 315 27.39 -9.14 6.16
N ASP A 316 26.58 -8.09 6.28
CA ASP A 316 25.35 -8.12 7.07
C ASP A 316 24.34 -9.11 6.51
N ALA A 317 24.15 -9.12 5.18
CA ALA A 317 23.29 -10.09 4.52
C ALA A 317 23.82 -11.51 4.69
N ALA A 318 25.13 -11.73 4.53
CA ALA A 318 25.76 -13.03 4.72
C ALA A 318 25.58 -13.53 6.17
N LYS A 319 25.77 -12.66 7.16
CA LYS A 319 25.55 -12.98 8.59
C LYS A 319 24.09 -13.29 8.89
N ALA A 320 23.15 -12.50 8.37
CA ALA A 320 21.72 -12.76 8.52
C ALA A 320 21.33 -14.09 7.88
N PHE A 321 21.80 -14.35 6.67
CA PHE A 321 21.56 -15.61 5.97
C PHE A 321 22.12 -16.81 6.73
N ALA A 322 23.33 -16.69 7.29
CA ALA A 322 23.94 -17.72 8.11
C ALA A 322 23.14 -18.00 9.40
N ARG A 323 22.60 -16.96 10.06
CA ARG A 323 21.71 -17.13 11.23
C ARG A 323 20.42 -17.86 10.84
N LEU A 324 19.79 -17.47 9.73
CA LEU A 324 18.56 -18.10 9.23
C LEU A 324 18.77 -19.55 8.81
N ALA A 325 19.90 -19.86 8.18
CA ALA A 325 20.28 -21.21 7.76
C ALA A 325 20.47 -22.18 8.93
N ARG A 326 20.94 -21.70 10.10
CA ARG A 326 21.01 -22.52 11.32
C ARG A 326 19.65 -22.85 11.92
N ARG A 327 18.63 -22.01 11.64
CA ARG A 327 17.29 -22.13 12.22
C ARG A 327 16.30 -22.86 11.34
N THR A 328 16.55 -22.95 10.03
CA THR A 328 15.56 -23.48 9.07
C THR A 328 16.22 -24.28 7.94
N ARG A 329 15.62 -25.43 7.60
CA ARG A 329 16.09 -26.32 6.53
C ARG A 329 16.09 -25.62 5.16
N THR A 330 15.11 -24.76 4.90
CA THR A 330 14.97 -24.02 3.64
C THR A 330 16.19 -23.13 3.37
N PHE A 331 16.63 -22.37 4.38
CA PHE A 331 17.81 -21.50 4.24
C PHE A 331 19.12 -22.29 4.22
N ALA A 332 19.22 -23.40 4.98
CA ALA A 332 20.36 -24.31 4.87
C ALA A 332 20.50 -24.87 3.44
N THR A 333 19.38 -25.25 2.82
CA THR A 333 19.35 -25.75 1.44
C THR A 333 19.77 -24.67 0.44
N LEU A 334 19.25 -23.46 0.58
CA LEU A 334 19.65 -22.32 -0.24
C LEU A 334 21.14 -21.97 -0.07
N ALA A 335 21.65 -21.98 1.17
CA ALA A 335 23.07 -21.72 1.45
C ALA A 335 23.98 -22.73 0.74
N ASN A 336 23.62 -24.02 0.79
CA ASN A 336 24.36 -25.07 0.10
C ASN A 336 24.33 -24.91 -1.42
N LYS A 337 23.14 -24.58 -1.98
CA LYS A 337 22.97 -24.36 -3.42
C LYS A 337 23.75 -23.14 -3.93
N HIS A 338 23.85 -22.10 -3.10
CA HIS A 338 24.43 -20.81 -3.47
C HIS A 338 25.78 -20.53 -2.77
N ARG A 339 26.47 -21.57 -2.30
CA ARG A 339 27.71 -21.48 -1.51
C ARG A 339 28.80 -20.63 -2.18
N LEU A 340 28.88 -20.64 -3.51
CA LEU A 340 29.83 -19.84 -4.30
C LEU A 340 29.47 -18.34 -4.37
N LEU A 341 28.20 -17.98 -4.21
CA LEU A 341 27.70 -16.60 -4.28
C LEU A 341 27.87 -15.84 -2.95
N MET A 342 27.99 -16.56 -1.83
CA MET A 342 28.21 -15.98 -0.49
C MET A 342 29.70 -15.77 -0.13
N LEU A 343 30.63 -16.27 -0.96
CA LEU A 343 32.08 -16.22 -0.70
C LEU A 343 32.82 -15.13 -1.50
N ARG A 344 32.11 -14.34 -2.31
CA ARG A 344 32.72 -13.24 -3.07
C ARG A 344 32.36 -11.90 -2.43
N PRO A 345 33.29 -11.20 -1.75
CA PRO A 345 33.06 -9.81 -1.42
C PRO A 345 32.82 -9.03 -2.71
N ALA A 346 31.96 -8.00 -2.64
CA ALA A 346 31.78 -7.08 -3.74
C ALA A 346 33.16 -6.52 -4.12
N LYS A 347 33.61 -6.74 -5.36
CA LYS A 347 34.78 -6.02 -5.86
C LYS A 347 34.42 -4.53 -5.76
N PRO A 348 35.25 -3.69 -5.10
CA PRO A 348 35.05 -2.26 -5.17
C PRO A 348 35.12 -1.84 -6.64
N ALA A 349 34.17 -1.00 -7.04
CA ALA A 349 34.11 -0.41 -8.39
C ALA A 349 35.22 0.62 -8.57
#